data_AF-A0A919AS73-F1
#
_entry.id   AF-A0A919AS73-F1
#
_cell.length_a   1.000
_cell.length_b   1.000
_cell.length_c   1.000
_cell.angle_alpha   90.00
_cell.angle_beta   90.00
_cell.angle_gamma   90.00
#
_symmetry.space_group_name_H-M   'P 1'
#
loop_
_entity.id
_entity.type
_entity.pdbx_description
1 polymer ?
#
loop_
_entity_poly.entity_id
_entity_poly.type
_entity_poly.pdbx_seq_one_letter_code
_entity_poly.pdbx_strand_id
1 'polypeptide(L)'
;MPWIRRRARKAEQPDDRLPDLEFLALVKASLEAFAPGVTEGAELKGNSLLSPHGWAVAVAPPQHGGGRHYDLVALPDVSVQPDVPCFTDCVVAMSPDPREAADSWVQTAGACLLELLDQRKRFADQAGPEHERGVPGWHSIISGAVAFGLDTTENRRMQGALLDANVLHRIADTFTADLESPFFNGVRVFYGGQPGAMEMEIRINGERHETASAAMTALNLPEPTAFTAVRYYGLLLPLPAEGPVPSSPTTSLDTHHAHGAECCCGGELDPEHPGFELPLPHLVAELSEEERAKRVRVDTGAMMVADGVGNFLKVRLPIPLENGRTVVYLVWIYVKARVIEEIVARVHDDTLPGHRFEGLLCNAIGPWGEEVLRAPVVLEGQPIKKEGRVPYCEVVESAHPLLAKVLNDRWPAEFVLGKHDPERA
;
A
#
# COMPACT_ATOMS: atom_id res chain seq x y z
N MET A 1 -36.29 -8.16 -24.15
CA MET A 1 -37.08 -7.35 -23.20
C MET A 1 -36.24 -7.09 -21.95
N PRO A 2 -36.28 -5.87 -21.41
CA PRO A 2 -35.13 -5.23 -20.77
C PRO A 2 -35.23 -5.22 -19.25
N TRP A 3 -34.08 -5.35 -18.59
CA TRP A 3 -33.90 -4.92 -17.21
C TRP A 3 -32.72 -3.96 -17.15
N ILE A 4 -32.96 -2.78 -17.71
CA ILE A 4 -32.30 -1.55 -17.27
C ILE A 4 -32.75 -1.34 -15.84
N ARG A 5 -31.90 -1.67 -14.86
CA ARG A 5 -31.89 -0.90 -13.61
C ARG A 5 -30.81 0.15 -13.78
N ARG A 6 -31.25 1.38 -14.03
CA ARG A 6 -30.45 2.58 -13.73
C ARG A 6 -29.93 2.40 -12.32
N ARG A 7 -28.62 2.20 -12.16
CA ARG A 7 -28.00 2.32 -10.84
C ARG A 7 -28.21 3.77 -10.42
N ALA A 8 -28.74 3.94 -9.22
CA ALA A 8 -29.03 5.24 -8.65
C ALA A 8 -27.81 6.14 -8.78
N ARG A 9 -28.09 7.41 -9.11
CA ARG A 9 -27.19 8.55 -8.99
C ARG A 9 -26.28 8.32 -7.77
N LYS A 10 -24.96 8.35 -8.00
CA LYS A 10 -23.92 8.38 -6.96
C LYS A 10 -24.49 9.18 -5.79
N ALA A 11 -24.64 8.56 -4.62
CA ALA A 11 -24.92 9.34 -3.42
C ALA A 11 -23.88 10.46 -3.42
N GLU A 12 -24.33 11.71 -3.41
CA GLU A 12 -23.44 12.85 -3.20
C GLU A 12 -22.52 12.47 -2.04
N GLN A 13 -21.21 12.61 -2.25
CA GLN A 13 -20.29 12.63 -1.11
C GLN A 13 -20.87 13.68 -0.15
N PRO A 14 -21.22 13.31 1.09
CA PRO A 14 -21.78 14.29 2.01
C PRO A 14 -20.78 15.43 2.19
N ASP A 15 -21.28 16.66 2.33
CA ASP A 15 -20.54 17.94 2.37
C ASP A 15 -19.37 18.01 3.38
N ASP A 16 -19.19 17.00 4.24
CA ASP A 16 -18.27 17.02 5.40
C ASP A 16 -17.01 16.14 5.27
N ARG A 17 -16.83 15.36 4.20
CA ARG A 17 -15.59 14.56 3.97
C ARG A 17 -14.63 15.34 3.08
N LEU A 18 -13.44 15.62 3.58
CA LEU A 18 -12.37 16.14 2.74
C LEU A 18 -12.04 15.14 1.62
N PRO A 19 -11.70 15.64 0.41
CA PRO A 19 -11.03 14.85 -0.61
C PRO A 19 -9.80 14.13 -0.06
N ASP A 20 -9.51 12.94 -0.58
CA ASP A 20 -8.46 12.06 -0.03
C ASP A 20 -7.08 12.74 0.03
N LEU A 21 -6.73 13.55 -0.98
CA LEU A 21 -5.47 14.32 -0.98
C LEU A 21 -5.44 15.46 0.05
N GLU A 22 -6.58 16.11 0.29
CA GLU A 22 -6.68 17.16 1.32
C GLU A 22 -6.55 16.53 2.72
N PHE A 23 -7.16 15.37 2.92
CA PHE A 23 -6.98 14.61 4.15
C PHE A 23 -5.53 14.12 4.33
N LEU A 24 -4.89 13.61 3.26
CA LEU A 24 -3.48 13.21 3.31
C LEU A 24 -2.53 14.40 3.53
N ALA A 25 -2.90 15.62 3.12
CA ALA A 25 -2.16 16.82 3.49
C ALA A 25 -2.21 17.07 5.00
N LEU A 26 -3.34 16.79 5.66
CA LEU A 26 -3.44 16.81 7.12
C LEU A 26 -2.57 15.71 7.74
N VAL A 27 -2.62 14.47 7.21
CA VAL A 27 -1.75 13.37 7.67
C VAL A 27 -0.27 13.75 7.55
N LYS A 28 0.15 14.34 6.42
CA LYS A 28 1.52 14.84 6.23
C LYS A 28 1.88 15.88 7.28
N ALA A 29 1.04 16.89 7.49
CA ALA A 29 1.28 17.93 8.48
C ALA A 29 1.33 17.39 9.92
N SER A 30 0.49 16.40 10.23
CA SER A 30 0.47 15.72 11.52
C SER A 30 1.71 14.85 11.74
N LEU A 31 2.17 14.12 10.71
CA LEU A 31 3.44 13.37 10.75
C LEU A 31 4.63 14.30 10.99
N GLU A 32 4.68 15.44 10.28
CA GLU A 32 5.73 16.45 10.46
C GLU A 32 5.72 17.07 11.86
N ALA A 33 4.54 17.34 12.41
CA ALA A 33 4.42 17.86 13.77
C ALA A 33 4.82 16.81 14.83
N PHE A 34 4.53 15.53 14.57
CA PHE A 34 4.83 14.42 15.48
C PHE A 34 6.30 13.99 15.43
N ALA A 35 6.90 14.01 14.24
CA ALA A 35 8.30 13.67 13.98
C ALA A 35 8.90 14.65 12.96
N PRO A 36 9.46 15.79 13.42
CA PRO A 36 10.00 16.82 12.53
C PRO A 36 11.07 16.28 11.56
N GLY A 37 10.97 16.68 10.30
CA GLY A 37 11.82 16.26 9.20
C GLY A 37 11.38 14.95 8.53
N VAL A 38 10.44 14.18 9.09
CA VAL A 38 10.07 12.88 8.52
C VAL A 38 9.37 13.01 7.16
N THR A 39 8.72 14.13 6.90
CA THR A 39 8.01 14.38 5.64
C THR A 39 8.78 15.28 4.68
N GLU A 40 10.07 15.53 4.95
CA GLU A 40 10.94 16.31 4.08
C GLU A 40 11.00 15.66 2.70
N GLY A 41 10.69 16.45 1.65
CA GLY A 41 10.62 15.96 0.29
C GLY A 41 9.44 15.02 -0.04
N ALA A 42 8.55 14.71 0.92
CA ALA A 42 7.40 13.86 0.66
C ALA A 42 6.35 14.55 -0.24
N GLU A 43 5.79 13.82 -1.18
CA GLU A 43 4.87 14.34 -2.19
C GLU A 43 3.46 13.76 -2.03
N LEU A 44 2.45 14.57 -2.30
CA LEU A 44 1.05 14.15 -2.38
C LEU A 44 0.72 13.86 -3.85
N LYS A 45 0.37 12.60 -4.16
CA LYS A 45 0.11 12.16 -5.53
C LYS A 45 -1.01 11.13 -5.57
N GLY A 46 -2.01 11.37 -6.42
CA GLY A 46 -3.15 10.46 -6.58
C GLY A 46 -3.99 10.37 -5.30
N ASN A 47 -3.89 9.25 -4.58
CA ASN A 47 -4.48 9.02 -3.27
C ASN A 47 -3.42 8.65 -2.23
N SER A 48 -2.18 9.11 -2.41
CA SER A 48 -1.02 8.71 -1.60
C SER A 48 -0.13 9.89 -1.21
N LEU A 49 0.44 9.80 -0.02
CA LEU A 49 1.60 10.53 0.47
C LEU A 49 2.82 9.63 0.28
N LEU A 50 3.75 10.05 -0.57
CA LEU A 50 4.95 9.29 -0.93
C LEU A 50 6.18 9.95 -0.33
N SER A 51 6.96 9.21 0.43
CA SER A 51 8.23 9.69 0.97
C SER A 51 9.38 9.39 0.01
N PRO A 52 10.34 10.31 -0.17
CA PRO A 52 11.59 10.00 -0.88
C PRO A 52 12.40 8.92 -0.14
N HIS A 53 12.14 8.73 1.15
CA HIS A 53 12.71 7.68 1.97
C HIS A 53 11.88 6.40 1.88
N GLY A 54 11.40 5.98 0.71
CA GLY A 54 10.90 4.61 0.50
C GLY A 54 9.64 4.16 1.24
N TRP A 55 8.94 5.01 2.00
CA TRP A 55 7.65 4.70 2.62
C TRP A 55 6.49 5.49 2.00
N ALA A 56 5.27 4.99 2.13
CA ALA A 56 4.06 5.68 1.66
C ALA A 56 2.87 5.50 2.60
N VAL A 57 1.91 6.42 2.51
CA VAL A 57 0.60 6.33 3.17
C VAL A 57 -0.47 6.66 2.14
N ALA A 58 -1.46 5.78 1.94
CA ALA A 58 -2.52 5.95 0.97
C ALA A 58 -3.91 5.92 1.61
N VAL A 59 -4.89 6.57 0.97
CA VAL A 59 -6.31 6.39 1.30
C VAL A 59 -6.89 5.33 0.37
N ALA A 60 -7.33 4.20 0.93
CA ALA A 60 -8.01 3.15 0.22
C ALA A 60 -9.48 3.51 -0.06
N PRO A 61 -10.11 2.89 -1.08
CA PRO A 61 -11.56 2.97 -1.25
C PRO A 61 -12.26 2.54 0.05
N PRO A 62 -13.36 3.22 0.44
CA PRO A 62 -14.03 2.94 1.70
C PRO A 62 -14.52 1.50 1.74
N GLN A 63 -13.99 0.71 2.69
CA GLN A 63 -14.38 -0.69 2.88
C GLN A 63 -15.51 -0.83 3.90
N HIS A 64 -15.61 0.13 4.83
CA HIS A 64 -16.67 0.20 5.83
C HIS A 64 -16.84 1.63 6.37
N GLY A 65 -17.88 1.86 7.17
CA GLY A 65 -18.14 3.15 7.81
C GLY A 65 -18.94 4.14 6.96
N GLY A 66 -19.39 5.21 7.61
CA GLY A 66 -20.18 6.28 6.98
C GLY A 66 -19.33 7.32 6.26
N GLY A 67 -19.98 8.39 5.79
CA GLY A 67 -19.35 9.41 4.94
C GLY A 67 -18.20 10.21 5.54
N ARG A 68 -17.73 9.98 6.78
CA ARG A 68 -16.59 10.67 7.41
C ARG A 68 -15.42 9.74 7.72
N HIS A 69 -15.43 8.55 7.13
CA HIS A 69 -14.46 7.49 7.34
C HIS A 69 -13.31 7.58 6.33
N TYR A 70 -12.08 7.33 6.79
CA TYR A 70 -10.88 7.22 5.98
C TYR A 70 -10.18 5.90 6.29
N ASP A 71 -10.06 5.05 5.27
CA ASP A 71 -9.27 3.83 5.30
C ASP A 71 -7.86 4.16 4.84
N LEU A 72 -6.89 4.08 5.75
CA LEU A 72 -5.49 4.41 5.50
C LEU A 72 -4.67 3.13 5.39
N VAL A 73 -3.82 3.07 4.37
CA VAL A 73 -2.86 1.99 4.14
C VAL A 73 -1.46 2.56 4.29
N ALA A 74 -0.69 2.04 5.23
CA ALA A 74 0.72 2.38 5.39
C ALA A 74 1.59 1.34 4.70
N LEU A 75 2.58 1.80 3.93
CA LEU A 75 3.53 0.98 3.19
C LEU A 75 4.95 1.38 3.66
N PRO A 76 5.57 0.64 4.59
CA PRO A 76 6.88 1.00 5.15
C PRO A 76 8.04 0.88 4.16
N ASP A 77 7.90 0.06 3.13
CA ASP A 77 8.93 -0.11 2.10
C ASP A 77 8.29 -0.35 0.73
N VAL A 78 8.14 0.71 -0.06
CA VAL A 78 7.59 0.65 -1.43
C VAL A 78 8.58 0.08 -2.44
N SER A 79 9.84 -0.11 -2.06
CA SER A 79 10.87 -0.73 -2.92
C SER A 79 10.79 -2.25 -2.91
N VAL A 80 10.21 -2.84 -1.85
CA VAL A 80 9.95 -4.28 -1.77
C VAL A 80 8.80 -4.62 -2.71
N GLN A 81 9.16 -5.13 -3.87
CA GLN A 81 8.23 -5.58 -4.89
C GLN A 81 8.29 -7.10 -5.03
N PRO A 82 7.16 -7.76 -5.28
CA PRO A 82 5.82 -7.19 -5.53
C PRO A 82 4.92 -7.14 -4.28
N ASP A 83 5.36 -7.75 -3.18
CA ASP A 83 4.61 -7.81 -1.94
C ASP A 83 5.04 -6.64 -1.06
N VAL A 84 4.62 -5.43 -1.43
CA VAL A 84 4.87 -4.23 -0.62
C VAL A 84 4.22 -4.48 0.75
N PRO A 85 5.01 -4.65 1.82
CA PRO A 85 4.46 -4.90 3.13
C PRO A 85 3.56 -3.73 3.50
N CYS A 86 2.30 -3.98 3.84
CA CYS A 86 1.38 -2.91 4.20
C CYS A 86 0.48 -3.32 5.36
N PHE A 87 0.03 -2.32 6.09
CA PHE A 87 -0.97 -2.51 7.13
C PHE A 87 -2.04 -1.45 7.00
N THR A 88 -3.26 -1.85 7.34
CA THR A 88 -4.45 -1.01 7.20
C THR A 88 -4.96 -0.59 8.55
N ASP A 89 -5.38 0.67 8.62
CA ASP A 89 -6.07 1.24 9.75
C ASP A 89 -7.15 2.20 9.24
N CYS A 90 -8.12 2.51 10.08
CA CYS A 90 -9.14 3.48 9.72
C CYS A 90 -9.34 4.54 10.78
N VAL A 91 -9.76 5.73 10.35
CA VAL A 91 -10.12 6.84 11.23
C VAL A 91 -11.42 7.49 10.79
N VAL A 92 -12.11 8.09 11.75
CA VAL A 92 -13.36 8.82 11.54
C VAL A 92 -13.17 10.24 12.01
N ALA A 93 -13.56 11.21 11.19
CA ALA A 93 -13.71 12.60 11.62
C ALA A 93 -14.95 12.72 12.54
N MET A 94 -14.74 12.42 13.82
CA MET A 94 -15.77 12.47 14.87
C MET A 94 -16.10 13.91 15.28
N SER A 95 -15.17 14.84 15.10
CA SER A 95 -15.38 16.28 15.27
C SER A 95 -15.55 16.97 13.91
N PRO A 96 -15.96 18.25 13.91
CA PRO A 96 -15.98 19.07 12.70
C PRO A 96 -14.60 19.33 12.10
N ASP A 97 -13.52 19.10 12.86
CA ASP A 97 -12.15 19.28 12.38
C ASP A 97 -11.57 17.92 11.90
N PRO A 98 -11.46 17.68 10.57
CA PRO A 98 -10.87 16.47 10.04
C PRO A 98 -9.39 16.28 10.43
N ARG A 99 -8.72 17.34 10.91
CA ARG A 99 -7.34 17.25 11.42
C ARG A 99 -7.25 16.36 12.65
N GLU A 100 -8.28 16.30 13.49
CA GLU A 100 -8.28 15.42 14.66
C GLU A 100 -8.25 13.93 14.26
N ALA A 101 -8.87 13.56 13.13
CA ALA A 101 -8.78 12.21 12.60
C ALA A 101 -7.38 11.89 12.05
N ALA A 102 -6.73 12.85 11.39
CA ALA A 102 -5.35 12.70 10.94
C ALA A 102 -4.37 12.57 12.13
N ASP A 103 -4.50 13.45 13.13
CA ASP A 103 -3.71 13.42 14.37
C ASP A 103 -3.90 12.09 15.11
N SER A 104 -5.14 11.60 15.19
CA SER A 104 -5.45 10.29 15.77
C SER A 104 -4.73 9.13 15.09
N TRP A 105 -4.70 9.14 13.76
CA TRP A 105 -4.02 8.09 13.00
C TRP A 105 -2.51 8.17 13.25
N VAL A 106 -1.94 9.38 13.16
CA VAL A 106 -0.50 9.61 13.35
C VAL A 106 -0.04 9.20 14.76
N GLN A 107 -0.80 9.54 15.80
CA GLN A 107 -0.46 9.17 17.18
C GLN A 107 -0.62 7.67 17.48
N THR A 108 -1.21 6.89 16.56
CA THR A 108 -1.39 5.46 16.73
C THR A 108 -0.69 4.66 15.62
N ALA A 109 -1.39 4.35 14.52
CA ALA A 109 -0.84 3.61 13.39
C ALA A 109 0.41 4.28 12.77
N GLY A 110 0.41 5.62 12.66
CA GLY A 110 1.56 6.37 12.18
C GLY A 110 2.77 6.28 13.12
N ALA A 111 2.55 6.28 14.43
CA ALA A 111 3.61 6.11 15.42
C ALA A 111 4.26 4.73 15.30
N CYS A 112 3.45 3.68 15.05
CA CYS A 112 3.97 2.34 14.76
C CYS A 112 4.72 2.27 13.43
N LEU A 113 4.27 2.97 12.38
CA LEU A 113 5.01 3.09 11.11
C LEU A 113 6.40 3.70 11.35
N LEU A 114 6.44 4.84 12.05
CA LEU A 114 7.70 5.55 12.33
C LEU A 114 8.65 4.73 13.19
N GLU A 115 8.11 4.02 14.18
CA GLU A 115 8.91 3.14 15.03
C GLU A 115 9.43 1.92 14.28
N LEU A 116 8.66 1.37 13.33
CA LEU A 116 9.13 0.29 12.46
C LEU A 116 10.32 0.72 11.59
N LEU A 117 10.32 1.99 11.13
CA LEU A 117 11.38 2.58 10.31
C LEU A 117 12.61 3.06 11.10
N ASP A 118 12.44 3.46 12.37
CA ASP A 118 13.51 4.01 13.22
C ASP A 118 14.13 2.99 14.19
N GLN A 119 13.30 2.11 14.75
CA GLN A 119 13.66 1.04 15.69
C GLN A 119 14.34 1.47 17.02
N ARG A 120 14.24 2.75 17.44
CA ARG A 120 14.91 3.28 18.65
C ARG A 120 13.97 3.55 19.83
N LYS A 121 12.73 3.08 19.79
CA LYS A 121 11.68 3.28 20.81
C LYS A 121 11.37 4.75 21.06
N ARG A 122 11.34 5.55 20.00
CA ARG A 122 11.07 7.00 20.06
C ARG A 122 9.59 7.32 19.89
N PHE A 123 8.90 6.52 19.07
CA PHE A 123 7.53 6.84 18.63
C PHE A 123 6.51 5.87 19.19
N ALA A 124 6.89 4.61 19.37
CA ALA A 124 6.06 3.56 19.96
C ALA A 124 6.90 2.64 20.84
N ASP A 125 6.23 1.94 21.76
CA ASP A 125 6.88 0.96 22.62
C ASP A 125 7.18 -0.31 21.84
N GLN A 126 8.33 -0.94 22.11
CA GLN A 126 8.67 -2.25 21.57
C GLN A 126 8.77 -3.29 22.68
N ALA A 127 8.05 -4.40 22.49
CA ALA A 127 7.98 -5.53 23.40
C ALA A 127 8.40 -6.82 22.68
N GLY A 128 9.34 -7.57 23.27
CA GLY A 128 9.74 -8.88 22.76
C GLY A 128 8.67 -9.96 23.02
N PRO A 129 8.87 -11.18 22.47
CA PRO A 129 7.87 -12.25 22.50
C PRO A 129 7.51 -12.77 23.90
N GLU A 130 8.39 -12.59 24.87
CA GLU A 130 8.19 -12.99 26.27
C GLU A 130 7.82 -11.82 27.18
N HIS A 131 7.63 -10.62 26.62
CA HIS A 131 7.41 -9.42 27.41
C HIS A 131 5.97 -9.37 27.92
N GLU A 132 5.79 -9.10 29.22
CA GLU A 132 4.49 -9.10 29.90
C GLU A 132 3.46 -8.10 29.33
N ARG A 133 3.92 -7.08 28.61
CA ARG A 133 3.08 -6.08 27.90
C ARG A 133 3.04 -6.24 26.36
N GLY A 134 3.66 -7.30 25.82
CA GLY A 134 3.65 -7.63 24.40
C GLY A 134 2.67 -8.75 24.07
N VAL A 135 2.53 -9.10 22.79
CA VAL A 135 1.79 -10.30 22.38
C VAL A 135 2.69 -11.54 22.50
N PRO A 136 2.30 -12.58 23.27
CA PRO A 136 3.10 -13.79 23.43
C PRO A 136 3.52 -14.41 22.10
N GLY A 137 4.81 -14.68 21.93
CA GLY A 137 5.36 -15.29 20.71
C GLY A 137 5.55 -14.33 19.52
N TRP A 138 5.35 -13.02 19.70
CA TRP A 138 5.49 -12.00 18.66
C TRP A 138 6.37 -10.84 19.11
N HIS A 139 7.14 -10.26 18.20
CA HIS A 139 7.72 -8.93 18.46
C HIS A 139 6.63 -7.88 18.21
N SER A 140 6.35 -7.04 19.20
CA SER A 140 5.24 -6.09 19.17
C SER A 140 5.76 -4.65 19.17
N ILE A 141 5.28 -3.83 18.23
CA ILE A 141 5.41 -2.37 18.24
C ILE A 141 4.04 -1.79 18.59
N ILE A 142 3.89 -1.13 19.74
CA ILE A 142 2.59 -0.72 20.29
C ILE A 142 2.59 0.78 20.53
N SER A 143 1.63 1.49 19.93
CA SER A 143 1.47 2.92 20.13
C SER A 143 0.94 3.24 21.54
N GLY A 144 1.04 4.52 21.92
CA GLY A 144 0.23 5.03 23.03
C GLY A 144 -1.27 4.94 22.76
N ALA A 145 -2.08 5.02 23.82
CA ALA A 145 -3.53 5.13 23.72
C ALA A 145 -3.96 6.58 23.50
N VAL A 146 -4.84 6.82 22.54
CA VAL A 146 -5.39 8.14 22.20
C VAL A 146 -6.89 8.12 22.46
N ALA A 147 -7.40 9.17 23.11
CA ALA A 147 -8.81 9.33 23.44
C ALA A 147 -9.47 10.50 22.71
N PHE A 148 -10.77 10.35 22.46
CA PHE A 148 -11.65 11.29 21.78
C PHE A 148 -12.86 11.53 22.66
N GLY A 149 -12.98 12.74 23.17
CA GLY A 149 -14.04 13.13 24.08
C GLY A 149 -13.80 14.55 24.54
N LEU A 150 -14.87 15.29 24.82
CA LEU A 150 -14.76 16.68 25.30
C LEU A 150 -14.26 16.75 26.74
N ASP A 151 -14.44 15.68 27.53
CA ASP A 151 -13.99 15.60 28.91
C ASP A 151 -12.57 15.00 28.99
N THR A 152 -11.58 15.87 29.22
CA THR A 152 -10.18 15.46 29.33
C THR A 152 -9.87 14.58 30.54
N THR A 153 -10.69 14.62 31.59
CA THR A 153 -10.53 13.75 32.77
C THR A 153 -11.02 12.35 32.45
N GLU A 154 -12.16 12.26 31.77
CA GLU A 154 -12.72 10.99 31.31
C GLU A 154 -11.83 10.33 30.26
N ASN A 155 -11.31 11.10 29.30
CA ASN A 155 -10.31 10.65 28.34
C ASN A 155 -9.13 9.95 29.04
N ARG A 156 -8.54 10.62 30.04
CA ARG A 156 -7.40 10.08 30.82
C ARG A 156 -7.79 8.82 31.59
N ARG A 157 -8.97 8.78 32.19
CA ARG A 157 -9.47 7.61 32.92
C ARG A 157 -9.59 6.40 31.99
N MET A 158 -10.19 6.58 30.81
CA MET A 158 -10.38 5.51 29.84
C MET A 158 -9.07 5.10 29.15
N GLN A 159 -8.15 6.03 28.88
CA GLN A 159 -6.80 5.69 28.41
C GLN A 159 -6.07 4.81 29.43
N GLY A 160 -6.05 5.20 30.71
CA GLY A 160 -5.44 4.42 31.78
C GLY A 160 -6.05 3.01 31.87
N ALA A 161 -7.38 2.91 31.90
CA ALA A 161 -8.06 1.62 31.97
C ALA A 161 -7.72 0.68 30.80
N LEU A 162 -7.55 1.22 29.58
CA LEU A 162 -7.17 0.42 28.41
C LEU A 162 -5.74 -0.09 28.50
N LEU A 163 -4.81 0.78 28.91
CA LEU A 163 -3.41 0.44 29.07
C LEU A 163 -3.22 -0.59 30.20
N ASP A 164 -3.86 -0.38 31.34
CA ASP A 164 -3.82 -1.29 32.49
C ASP A 164 -4.42 -2.66 32.17
N ALA A 165 -5.44 -2.70 31.31
CA ALA A 165 -6.07 -3.94 30.91
C ALA A 165 -5.17 -4.84 30.06
N ASN A 166 -4.10 -4.31 29.46
CA ASN A 166 -3.14 -5.07 28.66
C ASN A 166 -3.83 -5.95 27.60
N VAL A 167 -4.73 -5.34 26.83
CA VAL A 167 -5.73 -6.04 26.01
C VAL A 167 -5.08 -7.02 25.04
N LEU A 168 -4.11 -6.58 24.24
CA LEU A 168 -3.48 -7.43 23.22
C LEU A 168 -2.84 -8.69 23.81
N HIS A 169 -2.15 -8.55 24.95
CA HIS A 169 -1.55 -9.69 25.64
C HIS A 169 -2.61 -10.68 26.11
N ARG A 170 -3.67 -10.19 26.75
CA ARG A 170 -4.70 -11.04 27.38
C ARG A 170 -5.61 -11.76 26.39
N ILE A 171 -5.77 -11.22 25.18
CA ILE A 171 -6.62 -11.83 24.15
C ILE A 171 -5.82 -12.47 23.01
N ALA A 172 -4.49 -12.53 23.10
CA ALA A 172 -3.59 -13.02 22.05
C ALA A 172 -4.05 -14.37 21.45
N ASP A 173 -4.34 -15.35 22.31
CA ASP A 173 -4.77 -16.70 21.93
C ASP A 173 -6.04 -16.73 21.07
N THR A 174 -6.79 -15.63 21.01
CA THR A 174 -8.03 -15.53 20.25
C THR A 174 -7.84 -15.12 18.80
N PHE A 175 -6.64 -14.66 18.41
CA PHE A 175 -6.40 -14.13 17.08
C PHE A 175 -5.02 -14.40 16.49
N THR A 176 -4.02 -14.76 17.29
CA THR A 176 -2.65 -14.96 16.77
C THR A 176 -2.53 -16.09 15.75
N ALA A 177 -3.47 -17.04 15.76
CA ALA A 177 -3.55 -18.12 14.78
C ALA A 177 -4.04 -17.64 13.40
N ASP A 178 -4.71 -16.49 13.35
CA ASP A 178 -5.31 -15.91 12.14
C ASP A 178 -4.41 -14.83 11.50
N LEU A 179 -3.16 -14.71 11.97
CA LEU A 179 -2.19 -13.74 11.45
C LEU A 179 -1.48 -14.31 10.22
N GLU A 180 -1.83 -13.80 9.04
CA GLU A 180 -1.40 -14.37 7.75
C GLU A 180 -0.18 -13.67 7.15
N SER A 181 0.08 -12.40 7.50
CA SER A 181 1.18 -11.63 6.89
C SER A 181 2.55 -12.10 7.39
N PRO A 182 3.50 -12.41 6.48
CA PRO A 182 4.85 -12.82 6.84
C PRO A 182 5.77 -11.66 7.24
N PHE A 183 5.32 -10.40 7.10
CA PHE A 183 6.12 -9.22 7.42
C PHE A 183 5.72 -8.62 8.77
N PHE A 184 4.44 -8.27 8.90
CA PHE A 184 3.82 -7.76 10.10
C PHE A 184 2.30 -7.78 9.95
N ASN A 185 1.60 -7.88 11.07
CA ASN A 185 0.14 -7.79 11.12
C ASN A 185 -0.27 -6.60 11.98
N GLY A 186 -1.17 -5.78 11.45
CA GLY A 186 -1.70 -4.61 12.13
C GLY A 186 -2.90 -4.96 12.99
N VAL A 187 -2.89 -4.58 14.26
CA VAL A 187 -3.99 -4.81 15.19
C VAL A 187 -4.46 -3.48 15.78
N ARG A 188 -5.69 -3.08 15.45
CA ARG A 188 -6.35 -1.92 16.05
C ARG A 188 -7.15 -2.37 17.25
N VAL A 189 -6.97 -1.67 18.37
CA VAL A 189 -7.80 -1.80 19.56
C VAL A 189 -8.60 -0.53 19.71
N PHE A 190 -9.93 -0.66 19.79
CA PHE A 190 -10.84 0.46 19.97
C PHE A 190 -11.89 0.11 21.03
N TYR A 191 -12.16 1.03 21.96
CA TYR A 191 -13.33 0.94 22.82
C TYR A 191 -13.85 2.29 23.26
N GLY A 192 -15.14 2.35 23.56
CA GLY A 192 -15.83 3.54 24.05
C GLY A 192 -17.05 3.88 23.20
N GLY A 193 -17.60 5.06 23.41
CA GLY A 193 -18.87 5.47 22.81
C GLY A 193 -19.66 6.37 23.75
N GLN A 194 -20.98 6.41 23.57
CA GLN A 194 -21.88 7.09 24.51
C GLN A 194 -22.16 6.20 25.73
N PRO A 195 -22.48 6.79 26.89
CA PRO A 195 -23.01 6.03 28.03
C PRO A 195 -24.23 5.19 27.60
N GLY A 196 -24.24 3.91 27.93
CA GLY A 196 -25.25 2.93 27.53
C GLY A 196 -25.08 2.35 26.12
N ALA A 197 -24.11 2.84 25.35
CA ALA A 197 -23.86 2.46 23.95
C ALA A 197 -22.34 2.38 23.66
N MET A 198 -21.58 1.82 24.59
CA MET A 198 -20.15 1.57 24.40
C MET A 198 -19.93 0.40 23.43
N GLU A 199 -18.98 0.56 22.53
CA GLU A 199 -18.50 -0.49 21.64
C GLU A 199 -17.09 -0.94 22.06
N MET A 200 -16.77 -2.21 21.79
CA MET A 200 -15.42 -2.76 21.84
C MET A 200 -15.13 -3.46 20.51
N GLU A 201 -14.00 -3.13 19.91
CA GLU A 201 -13.63 -3.59 18.58
C GLU A 201 -12.13 -3.88 18.53
N ILE A 202 -11.83 -5.10 18.08
CA ILE A 202 -10.51 -5.50 17.61
C ILE A 202 -10.58 -5.63 16.09
N ARG A 203 -9.64 -4.99 15.39
CA ARG A 203 -9.44 -5.22 13.96
C ARG A 203 -8.06 -5.75 13.68
N ILE A 204 -7.96 -6.65 12.71
CA ILE A 204 -6.71 -7.23 12.23
C ILE A 204 -6.61 -6.91 10.75
N ASN A 205 -5.53 -6.26 10.35
CA ASN A 205 -5.28 -5.84 8.96
C ASN A 205 -6.47 -5.08 8.34
N GLY A 206 -7.16 -4.27 9.14
CA GLY A 206 -8.32 -3.48 8.73
C GLY A 206 -9.68 -4.17 8.92
N GLU A 207 -9.72 -5.49 9.08
CA GLU A 207 -10.97 -6.25 9.21
C GLU A 207 -11.37 -6.46 10.66
N ARG A 208 -12.67 -6.37 10.97
CA ARG A 208 -13.18 -6.66 12.32
C ARG A 208 -13.00 -8.13 12.66
N HIS A 209 -12.33 -8.40 13.78
CA HIS A 209 -12.10 -9.75 14.27
C HIS A 209 -13.10 -10.08 15.38
N GLU A 210 -14.14 -10.86 15.08
CA GLU A 210 -15.28 -11.06 15.98
C GLU A 210 -14.89 -11.79 17.28
N THR A 211 -14.09 -12.85 17.18
CA THR A 211 -13.65 -13.63 18.36
C THR A 211 -12.83 -12.75 19.32
N ALA A 212 -11.94 -11.93 18.77
CA ALA A 212 -11.10 -11.05 19.59
C ALA A 212 -11.90 -9.88 20.17
N SER A 213 -12.86 -9.34 19.41
CA SER A 213 -13.77 -8.29 19.89
C SER A 213 -14.65 -8.77 21.04
N ALA A 214 -15.16 -10.01 20.95
CA ALA A 214 -15.90 -10.65 22.04
C ALA A 214 -15.02 -10.90 23.26
N ALA A 215 -13.77 -11.35 23.06
CA ALA A 215 -12.82 -11.54 24.15
C ALA A 215 -12.45 -10.22 24.85
N MET A 216 -12.27 -9.13 24.09
CA MET A 216 -12.08 -7.79 24.64
C MET A 216 -13.28 -7.35 25.46
N THR A 217 -14.50 -7.64 25.00
CA THR A 217 -15.75 -7.33 25.72
C THR A 217 -15.79 -8.05 27.08
N ALA A 218 -15.33 -9.30 27.13
CA ALA A 218 -15.24 -10.07 28.37
C ALA A 218 -14.21 -9.53 29.38
N LEU A 219 -13.35 -8.58 29.00
CA LEU A 219 -12.44 -7.90 29.93
C LEU A 219 -13.15 -6.92 30.87
N ASN A 220 -14.42 -6.57 30.58
CA ASN A 220 -15.25 -5.66 31.38
C ASN A 220 -14.56 -4.31 31.65
N LEU A 221 -14.01 -3.71 30.59
CA LEU A 221 -13.48 -2.34 30.66
C LEU A 221 -14.56 -1.37 31.13
N PRO A 222 -14.20 -0.31 31.86
CA PRO A 222 -15.17 0.58 32.45
C PRO A 222 -15.90 1.39 31.38
N GLU A 223 -17.21 1.55 31.58
CA GLU A 223 -18.06 2.30 30.66
C GLU A 223 -17.77 3.82 30.72
N PRO A 224 -17.90 4.54 29.58
CA PRO A 224 -17.87 6.01 29.56
C PRO A 224 -19.04 6.62 30.35
N THR A 225 -18.78 7.72 31.06
CA THR A 225 -19.79 8.57 31.74
C THR A 225 -20.22 9.77 30.89
N ALA A 226 -19.43 10.11 29.87
CA ALA A 226 -19.73 11.02 28.76
C ALA A 226 -19.12 10.45 27.48
N PHE A 227 -19.54 10.92 26.30
CA PHE A 227 -18.99 10.41 25.03
C PHE A 227 -17.46 10.45 25.04
N THR A 228 -16.88 9.26 25.06
CA THR A 228 -15.44 9.06 25.11
C THR A 228 -15.12 7.77 24.39
N ALA A 229 -14.22 7.83 23.42
CA ALA A 229 -13.68 6.68 22.73
C ALA A 229 -12.17 6.67 22.83
N VAL A 230 -11.56 5.50 22.90
CA VAL A 230 -10.11 5.34 23.04
C VAL A 230 -9.63 4.27 22.08
N ARG A 231 -8.44 4.48 21.52
CA ARG A 231 -7.80 3.51 20.65
C ARG A 231 -6.29 3.48 20.84
N TYR A 232 -5.69 2.36 20.45
CA TYR A 232 -4.27 2.29 20.10
C TYR A 232 -4.08 1.31 18.94
N TYR A 233 -2.86 1.24 18.42
CA TYR A 233 -2.51 0.35 17.33
C TYR A 233 -1.28 -0.48 17.72
N GLY A 234 -1.23 -1.74 17.26
CA GLY A 234 -0.08 -2.62 17.40
C GLY A 234 0.35 -3.18 16.05
N LEU A 235 1.65 -3.28 15.80
CA LEU A 235 2.22 -4.10 14.73
C LEU A 235 2.86 -5.34 15.35
N LEU A 236 2.47 -6.51 14.85
CA LEU A 236 2.99 -7.80 15.30
C LEU A 236 3.88 -8.38 14.22
N LEU A 237 5.18 -8.45 14.50
CA LEU A 237 6.19 -8.96 13.60
C LEU A 237 6.47 -10.43 13.96
N PRO A 238 6.49 -11.34 12.96
CA PRO A 238 6.81 -12.74 13.20
C PRO A 238 8.27 -12.87 13.66
N LEU A 239 8.53 -13.84 14.53
CA LEU A 239 9.89 -14.15 14.95
C LEU A 239 10.64 -14.83 13.80
N PRO A 240 11.94 -14.55 13.60
CA PRO A 240 12.79 -15.39 12.75
C PRO A 240 12.67 -16.86 13.19
N ALA A 241 12.22 -17.74 12.31
CA ALA A 241 12.54 -19.16 12.44
C ALA A 241 14.08 -19.28 12.38
N GLU A 242 14.70 -20.10 13.25
CA GLU A 242 16.17 -20.24 13.34
C GLU A 242 16.86 -20.18 11.96
N GLY A 243 17.46 -19.03 11.66
CA GLY A 243 17.83 -18.56 10.32
C GLY A 243 18.09 -17.04 10.37
N PRO A 244 18.77 -16.43 9.37
CA PRO A 244 19.18 -15.03 9.48
C PRO A 244 17.95 -14.12 9.68
N VAL A 245 18.09 -13.17 10.61
CA VAL A 245 17.10 -12.19 11.07
C VAL A 245 16.22 -11.72 9.91
N PRO A 246 14.87 -11.67 10.05
CA PRO A 246 14.03 -11.07 9.01
C PRO A 246 14.56 -9.67 8.77
N SER A 247 14.97 -9.43 7.53
CA SER A 247 15.51 -8.15 7.11
C SER A 247 14.48 -7.08 7.48
N SER A 248 14.85 -6.19 8.41
CA SER A 248 14.19 -4.91 8.60
C SER A 248 13.92 -4.28 7.21
N PRO A 249 12.85 -3.49 7.05
CA PRO A 249 12.69 -2.74 5.81
C PRO A 249 14.03 -2.05 5.47
N THR A 250 14.45 -2.16 4.21
CA THR A 250 15.69 -1.55 3.72
C THR A 250 15.69 -0.03 3.92
N THR A 251 14.48 0.51 4.08
CA THR A 251 14.15 1.86 4.50
C THR A 251 14.51 2.16 5.96
N SER A 252 15.50 3.03 6.18
CA SER A 252 15.86 3.58 7.50
C SER A 252 15.67 5.10 7.54
N LEU A 253 15.18 5.62 8.67
CA LEU A 253 15.15 7.06 8.94
C LEU A 253 16.54 7.55 9.39
N ASP A 254 17.51 7.59 8.48
CA ASP A 254 18.80 8.24 8.73
C ASP A 254 18.70 9.75 8.49
N THR A 255 18.16 10.46 9.47
CA THR A 255 18.12 11.93 9.49
C THR A 255 19.47 12.52 9.89
N HIS A 256 20.52 12.28 9.10
CA HIS A 256 21.72 13.12 9.06
C HIS A 256 22.47 12.93 7.73
N HIS A 257 22.27 13.84 6.77
CA HIS A 257 23.36 14.58 6.11
C HIS A 257 22.83 15.62 5.12
N ALA A 258 23.09 16.89 5.43
CA ALA A 258 23.07 17.97 4.47
C ALA A 258 24.32 17.91 3.57
N HIS A 259 24.13 18.37 2.32
CA HIS A 259 25.08 18.67 1.24
C HIS A 259 25.39 17.59 0.20
N GLY A 260 25.03 17.91 -1.05
CA GLY A 260 25.80 17.54 -2.24
C GLY A 260 24.94 17.33 -3.48
N ALA A 261 24.92 18.32 -4.37
CA ALA A 261 24.27 18.24 -5.68
C ALA A 261 24.95 17.20 -6.60
N GLU A 262 24.18 16.31 -7.23
CA GLU A 262 24.25 15.90 -8.66
C GLU A 262 23.27 14.75 -8.97
N CYS A 263 22.86 14.66 -10.24
CA CYS A 263 21.71 13.93 -10.82
C CYS A 263 21.87 12.40 -10.94
N CYS A 264 20.72 11.68 -10.93
CA CYS A 264 20.19 10.84 -12.02
C CYS A 264 19.62 9.47 -11.59
N CYS A 265 18.44 9.15 -12.13
CA CYS A 265 17.69 7.91 -12.00
C CYS A 265 18.51 6.62 -12.23
N GLY A 266 18.43 5.69 -11.28
CA GLY A 266 18.94 4.33 -11.43
C GLY A 266 19.28 3.71 -10.07
N GLY A 267 18.34 2.95 -9.49
CA GLY A 267 18.71 1.93 -8.51
C GLY A 267 19.54 0.83 -9.21
N GLU A 268 20.43 0.17 -8.47
CA GLU A 268 21.23 -0.94 -9.01
C GLU A 268 20.31 -2.06 -9.51
N LEU A 269 20.52 -2.49 -10.76
CA LEU A 269 19.76 -3.58 -11.37
C LEU A 269 20.25 -4.93 -10.84
N ASP A 270 19.33 -5.87 -10.61
CA ASP A 270 19.66 -7.26 -10.33
C ASP A 270 20.61 -7.80 -11.42
N PRO A 271 21.81 -8.29 -11.05
CA PRO A 271 22.78 -8.80 -12.01
C PRO A 271 22.32 -10.05 -12.77
N GLU A 272 21.41 -10.84 -12.21
CA GLU A 272 20.88 -12.04 -12.85
C GLU A 272 19.58 -11.75 -13.64
N HIS A 273 18.77 -10.78 -13.20
CA HIS A 273 17.48 -10.42 -13.81
C HIS A 273 17.23 -8.89 -13.86
N PRO A 274 17.99 -8.13 -14.66
CA PRO A 274 17.82 -6.68 -14.73
C PRO A 274 16.40 -6.33 -15.19
N GLY A 275 15.77 -5.39 -14.50
CA GLY A 275 14.38 -5.00 -14.72
C GLY A 275 14.21 -3.50 -14.86
N PHE A 276 13.48 -3.06 -15.89
CA PHE A 276 13.11 -1.65 -16.04
C PHE A 276 11.60 -1.50 -15.85
N GLU A 277 11.21 -0.64 -14.92
CA GLU A 277 9.81 -0.30 -14.73
C GLU A 277 9.49 1.05 -15.37
N LEU A 278 8.60 1.03 -16.38
CA LEU A 278 8.18 2.27 -17.03
C LEU A 278 7.00 2.89 -16.27
N PRO A 279 7.13 4.14 -15.82
CA PRO A 279 6.24 4.69 -14.80
C PRO A 279 4.82 4.97 -15.33
N LEU A 280 4.68 5.37 -16.60
CA LEU A 280 3.39 5.72 -17.21
C LEU A 280 3.29 5.21 -18.66
N PRO A 281 2.07 4.94 -19.16
CA PRO A 281 1.84 4.84 -20.60
C PRO A 281 2.18 6.17 -21.30
N HIS A 282 2.77 6.13 -22.49
CA HIS A 282 3.23 7.32 -23.23
C HIS A 282 2.09 8.33 -23.46
N LEU A 283 0.89 7.88 -23.83
CA LEU A 283 -0.30 8.73 -24.00
C LEU A 283 -0.76 9.42 -22.71
N VAL A 284 -0.45 8.83 -21.55
CA VAL A 284 -0.75 9.45 -20.25
C VAL A 284 0.40 10.37 -19.85
N ALA A 285 1.64 10.00 -20.15
CA ALA A 285 2.83 10.82 -19.91
C ALA A 285 2.79 12.16 -20.68
N GLU A 286 2.23 12.16 -21.90
CA GLU A 286 2.04 13.35 -22.74
C GLU A 286 1.00 14.34 -22.20
N LEU A 287 0.05 13.88 -21.37
CA LEU A 287 -0.95 14.76 -20.79
C LEU A 287 -0.31 15.67 -19.75
N SER A 288 -0.79 16.91 -19.71
CA SER A 288 -0.49 17.81 -18.59
C SER A 288 -0.93 17.18 -17.28
N GLU A 289 -0.28 17.55 -16.18
CA GLU A 289 -0.61 17.01 -14.86
C GLU A 289 -2.07 17.22 -14.47
N GLU A 290 -2.64 18.39 -14.81
CA GLU A 290 -4.05 18.68 -14.62
C GLU A 290 -4.96 17.77 -15.45
N GLU A 291 -4.60 17.47 -16.70
CA GLU A 291 -5.39 16.58 -17.53
C GLU A 291 -5.27 15.13 -17.08
N ARG A 292 -4.10 14.69 -16.62
CA ARG A 292 -3.94 13.38 -15.99
C ARG A 292 -4.83 13.26 -14.77
N ALA A 293 -4.80 14.24 -13.86
CA ALA A 293 -5.64 14.23 -12.65
C ALA A 293 -7.14 14.21 -12.97
N LYS A 294 -7.56 14.88 -14.05
CA LYS A 294 -8.97 14.91 -14.48
C LYS A 294 -9.41 13.62 -15.16
N ARG A 295 -8.53 12.99 -15.93
CA ARG A 295 -8.86 11.87 -16.83
C ARG A 295 -8.55 10.51 -16.23
N VAL A 296 -7.47 10.33 -15.46
CA VAL A 296 -7.15 9.06 -14.81
C VAL A 296 -8.18 8.80 -13.70
N ARG A 297 -8.93 7.69 -13.84
CA ARG A 297 -9.99 7.27 -12.91
C ARG A 297 -9.56 6.13 -12.01
N VAL A 298 -8.70 5.26 -12.52
CA VAL A 298 -8.17 4.11 -11.82
C VAL A 298 -6.68 4.05 -12.11
N ASP A 299 -5.87 3.88 -11.07
CA ASP A 299 -4.47 3.51 -11.18
C ASP A 299 -4.14 2.59 -9.99
N THR A 300 -3.72 1.37 -10.29
CA THR A 300 -3.41 0.31 -9.33
C THR A 300 -1.94 -0.10 -9.40
N GLY A 301 -1.12 0.61 -10.17
CA GLY A 301 0.25 0.21 -10.50
C GLY A 301 0.35 -0.93 -11.53
N ALA A 302 -0.62 -1.85 -11.56
CA ALA A 302 -0.75 -2.93 -12.55
C ALA A 302 -1.78 -2.64 -13.66
N MET A 303 -2.75 -1.78 -13.39
CA MET A 303 -3.81 -1.39 -14.31
C MET A 303 -4.13 0.09 -14.15
N MET A 304 -4.35 0.77 -15.28
CA MET A 304 -4.71 2.18 -15.31
C MET A 304 -5.88 2.42 -16.28
N VAL A 305 -6.89 3.16 -15.86
CA VAL A 305 -8.04 3.56 -16.68
C VAL A 305 -8.10 5.08 -16.72
N ALA A 306 -8.05 5.65 -17.92
CA ALA A 306 -8.10 7.09 -18.13
C ALA A 306 -9.21 7.46 -19.13
N ASP A 307 -10.18 8.24 -18.66
CA ASP A 307 -11.34 8.73 -19.41
C ASP A 307 -10.92 9.46 -20.67
N GLY A 308 -11.39 8.97 -21.83
CA GLY A 308 -11.08 9.55 -23.13
C GLY A 308 -9.63 9.36 -23.59
N VAL A 309 -8.83 8.57 -22.87
CA VAL A 309 -7.42 8.28 -23.19
C VAL A 309 -7.24 6.79 -23.44
N GLY A 310 -7.65 5.93 -22.50
CA GLY A 310 -7.56 4.49 -22.69
C GLY A 310 -7.56 3.66 -21.43
N ASN A 311 -7.39 2.36 -21.64
CA ASN A 311 -7.38 1.31 -20.65
C ASN A 311 -6.02 0.60 -20.78
N PHE A 312 -5.22 0.59 -19.72
CA PHE A 312 -3.84 0.17 -19.77
C PHE A 312 -3.56 -0.91 -18.74
N LEU A 313 -2.78 -1.91 -19.14
CA LEU A 313 -2.32 -3.02 -18.31
C LEU A 313 -0.79 -3.02 -18.29
N LYS A 314 -0.19 -3.08 -17.11
CA LYS A 314 1.25 -3.29 -16.95
C LYS A 314 1.54 -4.78 -17.12
N VAL A 315 2.46 -5.10 -18.01
CA VAL A 315 2.80 -6.47 -18.41
C VAL A 315 4.31 -6.63 -18.48
N ARG A 316 4.75 -7.89 -18.49
CA ARG A 316 6.16 -8.24 -18.68
C ARG A 316 6.49 -8.27 -20.17
N LEU A 317 7.59 -7.62 -20.55
CA LEU A 317 8.21 -7.71 -21.86
C LEU A 317 9.60 -8.34 -21.68
N PRO A 318 9.74 -9.66 -21.87
CA PRO A 318 11.02 -10.33 -21.78
C PRO A 318 11.86 -10.06 -23.03
N ILE A 319 13.15 -9.80 -22.84
CA ILE A 319 14.09 -9.56 -23.94
C ILE A 319 15.31 -10.47 -23.74
N PRO A 320 15.54 -11.43 -24.65
CA PRO A 320 16.69 -12.33 -24.57
C PRO A 320 18.01 -11.58 -24.83
N LEU A 321 19.01 -11.82 -23.99
CA LEU A 321 20.37 -11.30 -24.16
C LEU A 321 21.31 -12.37 -24.74
N GLU A 322 22.37 -11.91 -25.41
CA GLU A 322 23.41 -12.77 -26.00
C GLU A 322 24.20 -13.57 -24.95
N ASN A 323 24.38 -13.01 -23.75
CA ASN A 323 25.05 -13.69 -22.63
C ASN A 323 24.17 -14.73 -21.92
N GLY A 324 22.98 -15.02 -22.45
CA GLY A 324 22.07 -16.03 -21.91
C GLY A 324 21.07 -15.52 -20.87
N ARG A 325 21.23 -14.27 -20.38
CA ARG A 325 20.28 -13.62 -19.47
C ARG A 325 19.01 -13.18 -20.22
N THR A 326 17.95 -12.88 -19.47
CA THR A 326 16.73 -12.23 -19.98
C THR A 326 16.48 -10.99 -19.13
N VAL A 327 16.45 -9.82 -19.77
CA VAL A 327 16.03 -8.57 -19.13
C VAL A 327 14.51 -8.45 -19.27
N VAL A 328 13.83 -7.97 -18.23
CA VAL A 328 12.37 -7.83 -18.25
C VAL A 328 11.99 -6.36 -18.11
N TYR A 329 11.29 -5.84 -19.11
CA TYR A 329 10.68 -4.51 -19.02
C TYR A 329 9.24 -4.66 -18.53
N LEU A 330 8.86 -3.91 -17.49
CA LEU A 330 7.46 -3.72 -17.13
C LEU A 330 6.89 -2.57 -17.96
N VAL A 331 6.07 -2.94 -18.94
CA VAL A 331 5.55 -2.03 -19.97
C VAL A 331 4.04 -1.93 -19.89
N TRP A 332 3.48 -0.82 -20.33
CA TRP A 332 2.05 -0.59 -20.42
C TRP A 332 1.50 -0.98 -21.78
N ILE A 333 0.40 -1.71 -21.79
CA ILE A 333 -0.32 -2.14 -22.98
C ILE A 333 -1.72 -1.55 -22.95
N TYR A 334 -2.09 -0.84 -24.01
CA TYR A 334 -3.47 -0.47 -24.24
C TYR A 334 -4.29 -1.70 -24.60
N VAL A 335 -5.40 -1.88 -23.91
CA VAL A 335 -6.37 -2.95 -24.13
C VAL A 335 -7.78 -2.35 -24.27
N LYS A 336 -8.71 -3.10 -24.86
CA LYS A 336 -10.11 -2.66 -24.93
C LYS A 336 -10.75 -2.79 -23.54
N ALA A 337 -11.77 -1.98 -23.22
CA ALA A 337 -12.47 -2.04 -21.94
C ALA A 337 -12.96 -3.47 -21.59
N ARG A 338 -13.54 -4.18 -22.58
CA ARG A 338 -13.98 -5.58 -22.40
C ARG A 338 -12.86 -6.53 -21.97
N VAL A 339 -11.63 -6.25 -22.41
CA VAL A 339 -10.46 -7.10 -22.15
C VAL A 339 -9.99 -6.87 -20.72
N ILE A 340 -10.03 -5.63 -20.21
CA ILE A 340 -9.79 -5.36 -18.78
C ILE A 340 -10.81 -6.08 -17.91
N GLU A 341 -12.10 -5.97 -18.24
CA GLU A 341 -13.16 -6.64 -17.48
C GLU A 341 -12.98 -8.16 -17.46
N GLU A 342 -12.60 -8.75 -18.61
CA GLU A 342 -12.31 -10.18 -18.72
C GLU A 342 -11.06 -10.58 -17.91
N ILE A 343 -9.99 -9.78 -17.93
CA ILE A 343 -8.79 -10.04 -17.13
C ILE A 343 -9.12 -10.02 -15.64
N VAL A 344 -9.84 -9.00 -15.16
CA VAL A 344 -10.25 -8.90 -13.75
C VAL A 344 -11.08 -10.10 -13.33
N ALA A 345 -12.04 -10.53 -14.16
CA ALA A 345 -12.85 -11.71 -13.88
C ALA A 345 -11.99 -12.99 -13.83
N ARG A 346 -11.07 -13.17 -14.77
CA ARG A 346 -10.20 -14.35 -14.82
C ARG A 346 -9.16 -14.40 -13.70
N VAL A 347 -8.68 -13.25 -13.23
CA VAL A 347 -7.85 -13.15 -12.03
C VAL A 347 -8.64 -13.59 -10.80
N HIS A 348 -9.87 -13.09 -10.65
CA HIS A 348 -10.75 -13.47 -9.54
C HIS A 348 -11.07 -14.98 -9.56
N ASP A 349 -11.28 -15.55 -10.74
CA ASP A 349 -11.67 -16.95 -10.91
C ASP A 349 -10.47 -17.92 -11.01
N ASP A 350 -9.23 -17.43 -10.88
CA ASP A 350 -7.98 -18.20 -11.07
C ASP A 350 -7.90 -18.95 -12.43
N THR A 351 -8.39 -18.30 -13.49
CA THR A 351 -8.42 -18.84 -14.86
C THR A 351 -7.67 -17.97 -15.88
N LEU A 352 -6.83 -17.05 -15.40
CA LEU A 352 -5.97 -16.22 -16.24
C LEU A 352 -4.85 -17.03 -16.95
N PRO A 353 -4.20 -18.04 -16.32
CA PRO A 353 -3.05 -18.70 -16.92
C PRO A 353 -3.33 -19.34 -18.29
N GLY A 354 -2.46 -19.09 -19.27
CA GLY A 354 -2.59 -19.58 -20.65
C GLY A 354 -3.68 -18.88 -21.48
N HIS A 355 -4.43 -17.93 -20.90
CA HIS A 355 -5.38 -17.13 -21.66
C HIS A 355 -4.66 -16.02 -22.44
N ARG A 356 -5.03 -15.85 -23.71
CA ARG A 356 -4.37 -14.89 -24.62
C ARG A 356 -5.25 -13.67 -24.90
N PHE A 357 -4.64 -12.50 -24.85
CA PHE A 357 -5.29 -11.22 -25.14
C PHE A 357 -4.50 -10.41 -26.16
N GLU A 358 -5.19 -9.55 -26.91
CA GLU A 358 -4.54 -8.61 -27.82
C GLU A 358 -4.50 -7.20 -27.21
N GLY A 359 -3.40 -6.50 -27.45
CA GLY A 359 -3.24 -5.11 -27.04
C GLY A 359 -2.25 -4.34 -27.91
N LEU A 360 -1.99 -3.10 -27.55
CA LEU A 360 -1.02 -2.23 -28.22
C LEU A 360 0.02 -1.74 -27.22
N LEU A 361 1.30 -1.86 -27.55
CA LEU A 361 2.38 -1.35 -26.71
C LEU A 361 2.25 0.17 -26.53
N CYS A 362 2.30 0.66 -25.30
CA CYS A 362 2.13 2.09 -24.98
C CYS A 362 3.39 2.73 -24.44
N ASN A 363 4.54 2.10 -24.58
CA ASN A 363 5.80 2.70 -24.19
C ASN A 363 6.80 2.70 -25.35
N ALA A 364 7.62 3.75 -25.39
CA ALA A 364 8.90 3.70 -26.07
C ALA A 364 9.84 2.83 -25.23
N ILE A 365 10.52 1.87 -25.85
CA ILE A 365 11.42 0.94 -25.16
C ILE A 365 12.83 1.24 -25.62
N GLY A 366 13.66 1.78 -24.74
CA GLY A 366 15.09 1.90 -25.02
C GLY A 366 15.71 0.50 -25.16
N PRO A 367 16.58 0.26 -26.15
CA PRO A 367 17.18 1.19 -27.12
C PRO A 367 16.37 1.46 -28.41
N TRP A 368 15.28 0.74 -28.67
CA TRP A 368 14.50 0.83 -29.91
C TRP A 368 13.60 2.08 -30.02
N GLY A 369 13.37 2.79 -28.91
CA GLY A 369 12.67 4.06 -28.87
C GLY A 369 11.19 3.95 -29.24
N GLU A 370 10.69 4.98 -29.93
CA GLU A 370 9.27 5.10 -30.31
C GLU A 370 8.87 4.21 -31.49
N GLU A 371 9.82 3.54 -32.15
CA GLU A 371 9.51 2.66 -33.30
C GLU A 371 8.66 1.45 -32.92
N VAL A 372 8.70 1.03 -31.65
CA VAL A 372 7.83 -0.04 -31.12
C VAL A 372 6.54 0.51 -30.50
N LEU A 373 6.37 1.83 -30.42
CA LEU A 373 5.17 2.43 -29.83
C LEU A 373 3.94 2.06 -30.68
N ARG A 374 2.87 1.64 -30.01
CA ARG A 374 1.61 1.12 -30.59
C ARG A 374 1.77 -0.17 -31.39
N ALA A 375 2.89 -0.88 -31.27
CA ALA A 375 3.05 -2.20 -31.84
C ALA A 375 1.96 -3.16 -31.31
N PRO A 376 1.28 -3.93 -32.18
CA PRO A 376 0.33 -4.95 -31.74
C PRO A 376 1.05 -6.08 -31.02
N VAL A 377 0.56 -6.42 -29.83
CA VAL A 377 1.09 -7.49 -28.98
C VAL A 377 0.00 -8.51 -28.66
N VAL A 378 0.44 -9.75 -28.49
CA VAL A 378 -0.35 -10.80 -27.84
C VAL A 378 0.22 -11.02 -26.45
N LEU A 379 -0.66 -10.94 -25.48
CA LEU A 379 -0.40 -11.16 -24.07
C LEU A 379 -0.83 -12.57 -23.70
N GLU A 380 -0.12 -13.21 -22.79
CA GLU A 380 -0.53 -14.47 -22.18
C GLU A 380 -0.52 -14.35 -20.66
N GLY A 381 -1.61 -14.77 -20.02
CA GLY A 381 -1.68 -14.85 -18.56
C GLY A 381 -0.69 -15.88 -18.03
N GLN A 382 0.09 -15.50 -17.03
CA GLN A 382 1.08 -16.38 -16.41
C GLN A 382 0.49 -17.13 -15.21
N PRO A 383 0.96 -18.35 -14.91
CA PRO A 383 0.53 -19.08 -13.71
C PRO A 383 0.92 -18.34 -12.44
N ILE A 384 0.06 -18.41 -11.42
CA ILE A 384 0.38 -17.96 -10.06
C ILE A 384 1.48 -18.88 -9.53
N LYS A 385 2.74 -18.40 -9.53
CA LYS A 385 3.80 -19.08 -8.77
C LYS A 385 3.50 -18.90 -7.27
N LYS A 386 3.88 -19.89 -6.45
CA LYS A 386 3.61 -20.07 -5.00
C LYS A 386 3.91 -18.88 -4.05
N GLU A 387 4.20 -17.70 -4.57
CA GLU A 387 4.63 -16.48 -3.86
C GLU A 387 3.58 -15.36 -3.88
N GLY A 388 2.27 -15.68 -3.88
CA GLY A 388 1.23 -14.68 -3.57
C GLY A 388 1.01 -13.51 -4.57
N ARG A 389 1.73 -13.46 -5.69
CA ARG A 389 1.63 -12.37 -6.68
C ARG A 389 0.37 -12.44 -7.54
N VAL A 390 -0.24 -11.30 -7.86
CA VAL A 390 -1.19 -11.20 -9.00
C VAL A 390 -0.39 -11.44 -10.29
N PRO A 391 -0.77 -12.41 -11.14
CA PRO A 391 0.02 -12.75 -12.31
C PRO A 391 0.00 -11.60 -13.32
N TYR A 392 1.16 -11.00 -13.57
CA TYR A 392 1.33 -10.14 -14.73
C TYR A 392 1.15 -10.98 -16.00
N CYS A 393 0.36 -10.49 -16.95
CA CYS A 393 0.42 -11.01 -18.31
C CYS A 393 1.83 -10.76 -18.88
N GLU A 394 2.27 -11.62 -19.78
CA GLU A 394 3.54 -11.50 -20.48
C GLU A 394 3.29 -11.30 -21.98
N VAL A 395 4.08 -10.43 -22.61
CA VAL A 395 4.08 -10.29 -24.07
C VAL A 395 4.77 -11.52 -24.66
N VAL A 396 4.01 -12.35 -25.37
CA VAL A 396 4.51 -13.60 -25.96
C VAL A 396 4.69 -13.50 -27.47
N GLU A 397 4.00 -12.57 -28.12
CA GLU A 397 4.04 -12.43 -29.58
C GLU A 397 3.76 -10.98 -29.99
N SER A 398 4.26 -10.59 -31.16
CA SER A 398 3.93 -9.33 -31.80
C SER A 398 3.99 -9.49 -33.31
N ALA A 399 3.01 -8.92 -34.02
CA ALA A 399 3.03 -8.83 -35.48
C ALA A 399 3.90 -7.67 -35.99
N HIS A 400 4.34 -6.77 -35.11
CA HIS A 400 5.26 -5.69 -35.46
C HIS A 400 6.67 -6.24 -35.74
N PRO A 401 7.26 -6.00 -36.93
CA PRO A 401 8.54 -6.62 -37.31
C PRO A 401 9.68 -6.37 -36.34
N LEU A 402 9.80 -5.15 -35.80
CA LEU A 402 10.85 -4.83 -34.85
C LEU A 402 10.59 -5.47 -33.48
N LEU A 403 9.37 -5.39 -32.96
CA LEU A 403 9.06 -5.93 -31.64
C LEU A 403 9.07 -7.47 -31.64
N ALA A 404 8.74 -8.09 -32.78
CA ALA A 404 8.96 -9.52 -32.99
C ALA A 404 10.44 -9.90 -32.85
N LYS A 405 11.36 -9.11 -33.41
CA LYS A 405 12.80 -9.31 -33.21
C LYS A 405 13.22 -9.04 -31.76
N VAL A 406 12.67 -8.02 -31.12
CA VAL A 406 12.95 -7.73 -29.69
C VAL A 406 12.63 -8.94 -28.81
N LEU A 407 11.53 -9.64 -29.08
CA LEU A 407 11.09 -10.81 -28.31
C LEU A 407 11.89 -12.08 -28.62
N ASN A 408 12.32 -12.28 -29.87
CA ASN A 408 12.82 -13.57 -30.35
C ASN A 408 14.33 -13.60 -30.63
N ASP A 409 14.93 -12.47 -30.99
CA ASP A 409 16.36 -12.38 -31.25
C ASP A 409 17.11 -12.18 -29.92
N ARG A 410 18.40 -12.54 -29.92
CA ARG A 410 19.30 -12.23 -28.81
C ARG A 410 19.98 -10.91 -29.06
N TRP A 411 20.04 -10.07 -28.03
CA TRP A 411 20.61 -8.73 -28.12
C TRP A 411 21.86 -8.58 -27.25
N PRO A 412 22.87 -7.81 -27.67
CA PRO A 412 24.02 -7.50 -26.84
C PRO A 412 23.57 -6.84 -25.53
N ALA A 413 24.04 -7.34 -24.39
CA ALA A 413 23.67 -6.81 -23.07
C ALA A 413 24.00 -5.31 -22.95
N GLU A 414 25.15 -4.90 -23.48
CA GLU A 414 25.56 -3.49 -23.52
C GLU A 414 24.63 -2.59 -24.36
N PHE A 415 23.98 -3.15 -25.38
CA PHE A 415 23.04 -2.42 -26.23
C PHE A 415 21.71 -2.20 -25.52
N VAL A 416 21.22 -3.21 -24.79
CA VAL A 416 19.93 -3.16 -24.10
C VAL A 416 20.02 -2.48 -22.73
N LEU A 417 21.06 -2.79 -21.94
CA LEU A 417 21.24 -2.30 -20.57
C LEU A 417 22.05 -0.98 -20.52
N GLY A 418 22.89 -0.71 -21.52
CA GLY A 418 23.70 0.51 -21.59
C GLY A 418 24.62 0.70 -20.38
N LYS A 419 24.56 1.89 -19.76
CA LYS A 419 25.31 2.24 -18.54
C LYS A 419 24.77 1.56 -17.27
N HIS A 420 23.62 0.92 -17.36
CA HIS A 420 22.97 0.23 -16.25
C HIS A 420 23.33 -1.26 -16.23
N ASP A 421 24.26 -1.73 -17.07
CA ASP A 421 24.71 -3.11 -17.03
C ASP A 421 25.48 -3.38 -15.73
N PRO A 422 24.96 -4.23 -14.83
CA PRO A 422 25.61 -4.53 -13.55
C PRO A 422 26.93 -5.29 -13.71
N GLU A 423 27.24 -5.86 -14.88
CA GLU A 423 28.56 -6.45 -15.18
C GLU A 423 29.63 -5.41 -15.53
N ARG A 424 29.26 -4.12 -15.62
CA ARG A 424 30.17 -2.98 -15.84
C ARG A 424 30.37 -2.07 -14.63
N ALA A 425 29.59 -2.26 -13.55
CA ALA A 425 29.66 -1.45 -12.33
C ALA A 425 30.81 -1.89 -11.42
#